data_AF-A0A0Q7A9R6-F1
#
_entry.id   AF-A0A0Q7A9R6-F1
#
_cell.length_a   1.000
_cell.length_b   1.000
_cell.length_c   1.000
_cell.angle_alpha   90.00
_cell.angle_beta   90.00
_cell.angle_gamma   90.00
#
_symmetry.space_group_name_H-M   'P 1'
#
loop_
_entity.id
_entity.type
_entity.pdbx_description
1 polymer ?
#
loop_
_entity_poly.entity_id
_entity_poly.type
_entity_poly.pdbx_seq_one_letter_code
_entity_poly.pdbx_strand_id
1 'polypeptide(L)'
;MKAITMLVLATSALACLAAQAQYVKGNEAVKTTAAGKTVETPPMPATGPMRNTKPCLASGSCFAGAWLMVETQDGLVECTEAYARAGTCRPSTYGAKKASRLWVVKRGSEWLQCQYPDLGSKCVNMFARPPANMPFDAVQ
;
A
#
# COMPACT_ATOMS: atom_id res chain seq x y z
N MET A 1 -38.40 -42.02 -35.63
CA MET A 1 -37.24 -42.02 -34.69
C MET A 1 -36.04 -41.52 -35.49
N LYS A 2 -35.23 -40.52 -35.15
CA LYS A 2 -35.11 -39.53 -34.08
C LYS A 2 -34.19 -38.45 -34.72
N ALA A 3 -34.59 -37.18 -34.70
CA ALA A 3 -33.70 -36.09 -35.12
C ALA A 3 -32.66 -35.84 -34.02
N ILE A 4 -31.38 -35.84 -34.38
CA ILE A 4 -30.28 -35.57 -33.44
C ILE A 4 -29.89 -34.11 -33.58
N THR A 5 -30.40 -33.29 -32.67
CA THR A 5 -30.04 -31.88 -32.54
C THR A 5 -28.70 -31.79 -31.79
N MET A 6 -27.62 -31.42 -32.48
CA MET A 6 -26.34 -31.11 -31.83
C MET A 6 -26.43 -29.74 -31.15
N LEU A 7 -26.37 -29.74 -29.81
CA LEU A 7 -26.27 -28.55 -28.99
C LEU A 7 -24.78 -28.19 -28.81
N VAL A 8 -24.32 -27.13 -29.45
CA VAL A 8 -22.96 -26.59 -29.26
C VAL A 8 -22.94 -25.81 -27.94
N LEU A 9 -22.35 -26.40 -26.89
CA LEU A 9 -22.06 -25.70 -25.63
C LEU A 9 -20.88 -24.73 -25.85
N ALA A 10 -21.18 -23.44 -26.00
CA ALA A 10 -20.18 -22.40 -25.93
C ALA A 10 -19.74 -22.22 -24.47
N THR A 11 -18.55 -22.71 -24.12
CA THR A 11 -17.91 -22.48 -22.82
C THR A 11 -17.35 -21.06 -22.78
N SER A 12 -18.13 -20.11 -22.27
CA SER A 12 -17.65 -18.76 -21.96
C SER A 12 -16.72 -18.82 -20.74
N ALA A 13 -15.40 -18.87 -20.98
CA ALA A 13 -14.41 -18.71 -19.92
C ALA A 13 -14.47 -17.27 -19.40
N LEU A 14 -15.13 -17.06 -18.26
CA LEU A 14 -15.01 -15.80 -17.52
C LEU A 14 -13.58 -15.73 -16.96
N ALA A 15 -12.69 -15.04 -17.68
CA ALA A 15 -11.45 -14.56 -17.11
C ALA A 15 -11.81 -13.56 -16.00
N CYS A 16 -11.79 -14.03 -14.75
CA CYS A 16 -11.95 -13.19 -13.58
C CYS A 16 -10.69 -12.32 -13.48
N LEU A 17 -10.68 -11.18 -14.18
CA LEU A 17 -9.72 -10.11 -13.95
C LEU A 17 -10.00 -9.60 -12.54
N ALA A 18 -9.25 -10.11 -11.56
CA ALA A 18 -9.24 -9.55 -10.22
C ALA A 18 -8.79 -8.10 -10.35
N ALA A 19 -9.74 -7.18 -10.45
CA ALA A 19 -9.48 -5.76 -10.37
C ALA A 19 -8.78 -5.55 -9.03
N GLN A 20 -7.47 -5.29 -9.06
CA GLN A 20 -6.71 -4.94 -7.88
C GLN A 20 -7.18 -3.54 -7.47
N ALA A 21 -8.26 -3.52 -6.69
CA ALA A 21 -8.75 -2.31 -6.05
C ALA A 21 -7.63 -1.77 -5.15
N GLN A 22 -7.54 -0.44 -5.08
CA GLN A 22 -6.65 0.23 -4.13
C GLN A 22 -7.06 -0.17 -2.71
N TYR A 23 -6.08 -0.35 -1.82
CA TYR A 23 -6.38 -0.62 -0.42
C TYR A 23 -6.88 0.64 0.30
N VAL A 24 -6.40 1.81 -0.13
CA VAL A 24 -6.93 3.10 0.31
C VAL A 24 -7.63 3.78 -0.85
N LYS A 25 -8.94 4.00 -0.71
CA LYS A 25 -9.74 4.67 -1.72
C LYS A 25 -9.20 6.07 -1.98
N GLY A 26 -8.86 6.35 -3.24
CA GLY A 26 -8.35 7.66 -3.67
C GLY A 26 -6.85 7.86 -3.45
N ASN A 27 -6.10 6.81 -3.08
CA ASN A 27 -4.64 6.87 -3.02
C ASN A 27 -4.04 7.05 -4.42
N GLU A 28 -3.61 8.26 -4.74
CA GLU A 28 -3.12 8.61 -6.08
C GLU A 28 -1.75 7.98 -6.40
N ALA A 29 -1.10 7.36 -5.42
CA ALA A 29 0.12 6.60 -5.60
C ALA A 29 -0.11 5.33 -6.44
N VAL A 30 -1.35 4.84 -6.50
CA VAL A 30 -1.71 3.64 -7.24
C VAL A 30 -2.67 4.02 -8.36
N LYS A 31 -2.34 3.68 -9.59
CA LYS A 31 -3.24 3.88 -10.73
C LYS A 31 -3.45 2.54 -11.41
N THR A 32 -4.71 2.14 -11.52
CA THR A 32 -5.11 0.93 -12.23
C THR A 32 -5.74 1.36 -13.55
N THR A 33 -5.11 0.98 -14.65
CA THR A 33 -5.58 1.25 -16.02
C THR A 33 -5.80 -0.06 -16.77
N ALA A 34 -6.36 0.00 -17.97
CA ALA A 34 -6.44 -1.17 -18.85
C ALA A 34 -5.06 -1.79 -19.19
N ALA A 35 -4.00 -0.98 -19.15
CA ALA A 35 -2.62 -1.43 -19.39
C ALA A 35 -1.96 -2.07 -18.15
N GLY A 36 -2.61 -2.03 -16.99
CA GLY A 36 -2.10 -2.58 -15.73
C GLY A 36 -2.03 -1.56 -14.60
N LYS A 37 -1.36 -1.97 -13.53
CA LYS A 37 -1.18 -1.19 -12.29
C LYS A 37 0.17 -0.48 -12.31
N THR A 38 0.15 0.83 -12.07
CA THR A 38 1.36 1.61 -11.79
C THR A 38 1.33 2.06 -10.34
N VAL A 39 2.47 1.95 -9.66
CA VAL A 39 2.60 2.32 -8.25
C VAL A 39 3.80 3.23 -8.06
N GLU A 40 3.59 4.29 -7.28
CA GLU A 40 4.61 5.22 -6.82
C GLU A 40 4.85 5.01 -5.31
N THR A 41 6.07 5.23 -4.85
CA THR A 41 6.41 5.29 -3.43
C THR A 41 6.92 6.68 -3.07
N PRO A 42 6.86 7.08 -1.79
CA PRO A 42 7.40 8.37 -1.38
C PRO A 42 8.86 8.50 -1.78
N PRO A 43 9.29 9.66 -2.29
CA PRO A 43 10.68 9.85 -2.65
C PRO A 43 11.55 9.87 -1.38
N MET A 44 12.69 9.18 -1.43
CA MET A 44 13.71 9.29 -0.40
C MET A 44 14.23 10.73 -0.33
N PRO A 45 14.33 11.33 0.87
CA PRO A 45 14.98 12.62 1.03
C PRO A 45 16.40 12.61 0.44
N ALA A 46 16.76 13.68 -0.27
CA ALA A 46 18.09 13.81 -0.86
C ALA A 46 19.19 13.95 0.21
N THR A 47 18.84 14.50 1.37
CA THR A 47 19.75 14.82 2.47
C THR A 47 19.17 14.38 3.82
N GLY A 48 20.00 14.37 4.85
CA GLY A 48 19.58 14.12 6.23
C GLY A 48 19.77 12.67 6.70
N PRO A 49 19.47 12.39 7.98
CA PRO A 49 19.80 11.12 8.62
C PRO A 49 19.14 9.94 7.92
N MET A 50 17.88 10.06 7.48
CA MET A 50 17.16 8.97 6.80
C MET A 50 17.90 8.41 5.57
N ARG A 51 18.59 9.30 4.81
CA ARG A 51 19.39 8.91 3.64
C ARG A 51 20.69 8.23 4.01
N ASN A 52 21.30 8.65 5.13
CA ASN A 52 22.66 8.25 5.53
C ASN A 52 22.68 7.10 6.53
N THR A 53 21.54 6.74 7.12
CA THR A 53 21.43 5.61 8.04
C THR A 53 21.02 4.33 7.33
N LYS A 54 21.55 3.21 7.82
CA LYS A 54 21.10 1.88 7.39
C LYS A 54 19.63 1.71 7.83
N PRO A 55 18.72 1.32 6.92
CA PRO A 55 17.32 1.10 7.30
C PRO A 55 17.19 -0.08 8.27
N CYS A 56 16.13 -0.04 9.07
CA CYS A 56 15.73 -1.20 9.85
C CYS A 56 15.06 -2.23 8.93
N LEU A 57 15.60 -3.43 8.85
CA LEU A 57 15.00 -4.50 8.05
C LEU A 57 13.68 -4.98 8.69
N ALA A 58 12.71 -5.38 7.88
CA ALA A 58 11.42 -5.89 8.40
C ALA A 58 11.55 -7.19 9.20
N SER A 59 12.64 -7.95 8.98
CA SER A 59 13.01 -9.13 9.76
C SER A 59 13.85 -8.80 11.00
N GLY A 60 14.24 -7.54 11.19
CA GLY A 60 15.02 -7.09 12.34
C GLY A 60 14.15 -6.71 13.53
N SER A 61 14.79 -6.52 14.69
CA SER A 61 14.16 -6.09 15.95
C SER A 61 14.38 -4.60 16.27
N CYS A 62 14.85 -3.81 15.29
CA CYS A 62 15.20 -2.39 15.46
C CYS A 62 14.03 -1.41 15.28
N PHE A 63 12.83 -1.90 14.94
CA PHE A 63 11.65 -1.06 14.69
C PHE A 63 10.61 -1.26 15.79
N ALA A 64 10.34 -0.20 16.55
CA ALA A 64 9.45 -0.21 17.71
C ALA A 64 8.12 0.55 17.49
N GLY A 65 7.75 0.81 16.23
CA GLY A 65 6.59 1.64 15.87
C GLY A 65 5.48 0.91 15.12
N ALA A 66 4.50 1.71 14.66
CA ALA A 66 3.43 1.27 13.78
C ALA A 66 3.98 0.81 12.42
N TRP A 67 3.50 -0.30 11.87
CA TRP A 67 3.88 -0.70 10.51
C TRP A 67 3.37 0.31 9.50
N LEU A 68 4.24 0.77 8.60
CA LEU A 68 3.87 1.67 7.54
C LEU A 68 3.32 0.85 6.38
N MET A 69 2.02 1.00 6.15
CA MET A 69 1.27 0.32 5.12
C MET A 69 1.51 1.04 3.79
N VAL A 70 2.27 0.41 2.90
CA VAL A 70 2.65 0.98 1.60
C VAL A 70 2.10 0.07 0.50
N GLU A 71 1.38 0.64 -0.47
CA GLU A 71 1.05 -0.09 -1.67
C GLU A 71 2.27 -0.09 -2.61
N THR A 72 2.61 -1.27 -3.13
CA THR A 72 3.72 -1.49 -4.06
C THR A 72 3.23 -2.31 -5.26
N GLN A 73 4.15 -2.62 -6.18
CA GLN A 73 3.85 -3.52 -7.30
C GLN A 73 3.48 -4.93 -6.82
N ASP A 74 4.02 -5.38 -5.69
CA ASP A 74 3.71 -6.67 -5.08
C ASP A 74 2.39 -6.66 -4.28
N GLY A 75 1.70 -5.52 -4.22
CA GLY A 75 0.50 -5.31 -3.42
C GLY A 75 0.77 -4.52 -2.14
N LEU A 76 -0.12 -4.64 -1.15
CA LEU A 76 0.04 -3.99 0.14
C LEU A 76 1.13 -4.68 0.96
N VAL A 77 2.07 -3.90 1.46
CA VAL A 77 3.16 -4.39 2.32
C VAL A 77 3.20 -3.62 3.64
N GLU A 78 3.75 -4.27 4.66
CA GLU A 78 4.06 -3.68 5.96
C GLU A 78 5.55 -3.32 5.99
N CYS A 79 5.86 -2.03 6.12
CA CYS A 79 7.24 -1.54 6.11
C CYS A 79 7.63 -0.90 7.44
N THR A 80 8.91 -0.94 7.78
CA THR A 80 9.51 -0.20 8.90
C THR A 80 9.71 1.28 8.59
N GLU A 81 9.53 1.69 7.33
CA GLU A 81 9.67 3.05 6.83
C GLU A 81 8.85 3.27 5.55
N ALA A 82 8.54 4.52 5.23
CA ALA A 82 7.53 4.84 4.22
C ALA A 82 8.02 4.67 2.78
N TYR A 83 9.34 4.71 2.58
CA TYR A 83 9.98 4.73 1.27
C TYR A 83 10.10 3.34 0.63
N ALA A 84 9.72 2.29 1.38
CA ALA A 84 9.79 0.90 0.96
C ALA A 84 11.15 0.51 0.35
N ARG A 85 12.27 0.88 1.02
CA ARG A 85 13.60 0.45 0.57
C ARG A 85 13.71 -1.07 0.62
N ALA A 86 14.66 -1.61 -0.16
CA ALA A 86 14.88 -3.06 -0.20
C ALA A 86 15.12 -3.64 1.21
N GLY A 87 14.37 -4.68 1.56
CA GLY A 87 14.45 -5.38 2.84
C GLY A 87 13.72 -4.72 4.01
N THR A 88 13.13 -3.53 3.84
CA THR A 88 12.40 -2.83 4.91
C THR A 88 10.93 -3.19 5.01
N CYS A 89 10.44 -4.01 4.07
CA CYS A 89 9.05 -4.40 3.97
C CYS A 89 8.87 -5.92 4.05
N ARG A 90 7.68 -6.33 4.49
CA ARG A 90 7.22 -7.73 4.48
C ARG A 90 5.79 -7.80 3.91
N PRO A 91 5.32 -9.00 3.51
CA PRO A 91 3.93 -9.18 3.13
C PRO A 91 2.97 -8.65 4.20
N SER A 92 1.94 -7.91 3.77
CA SER A 92 0.97 -7.34 4.69
C SER A 92 0.22 -8.43 5.46
N THR A 93 0.01 -8.19 6.75
CA THR A 93 -0.84 -9.03 7.62
C THR A 93 -2.16 -8.32 7.96
N TYR A 94 -2.47 -7.22 7.28
CA TYR A 94 -3.71 -6.47 7.47
C TYR A 94 -4.93 -7.37 7.23
N GLY A 95 -5.90 -7.31 8.15
CA GLY A 95 -7.06 -8.19 8.18
C GLY A 95 -6.81 -9.59 8.78
N ALA A 96 -5.55 -10.02 8.88
CA ALA A 96 -5.18 -11.31 9.48
C ALA A 96 -4.63 -11.17 10.90
N LYS A 97 -3.94 -10.07 11.21
CA LYS A 97 -3.32 -9.83 12.52
C LYS A 97 -3.57 -8.42 13.01
N LYS A 98 -3.87 -8.31 14.31
CA LYS A 98 -3.95 -7.03 15.00
C LYS A 98 -2.56 -6.42 15.17
N ALA A 99 -2.32 -5.26 14.57
CA ALA A 99 -1.07 -4.53 14.71
C ALA A 99 -1.32 -3.02 14.60
N SER A 100 -0.48 -2.23 15.27
CA SER A 100 -0.44 -0.78 15.04
C SER A 100 0.05 -0.51 13.61
N ARG A 101 -0.70 0.34 12.89
CA ARG A 101 -0.48 0.64 11.47
C ARG A 101 -0.68 2.12 11.17
N LEU A 102 0.04 2.57 10.14
CA LEU A 102 -0.09 3.89 9.53
C LEU A 102 -0.10 3.75 8.02
N TRP A 103 -0.98 4.47 7.35
CA TRP A 103 -1.21 4.33 5.91
C TRP A 103 -0.47 5.39 5.13
N VAL A 104 0.44 4.96 4.26
CA VAL A 104 1.23 5.86 3.41
C VAL A 104 0.49 6.03 2.09
N VAL A 105 0.04 7.25 1.83
CA VAL A 105 -0.80 7.56 0.67
C VAL A 105 -0.36 8.86 0.01
N LYS A 106 -0.72 9.02 -1.25
CA LYS A 106 -0.46 10.24 -2.02
C LYS A 106 -1.78 10.97 -2.33
N ARG A 107 -1.75 12.30 -2.20
CA ARG A 107 -2.81 13.21 -2.65
C ARG A 107 -2.16 14.43 -3.30
N GLY A 108 -2.37 14.62 -4.60
CA GLY A 108 -1.68 15.64 -5.39
C GLY A 108 -0.16 15.45 -5.33
N SER A 109 0.55 16.49 -4.89
CA SER A 109 2.01 16.46 -4.67
C SER A 109 2.41 16.03 -3.26
N GLU A 110 1.45 15.78 -2.37
CA GLU A 110 1.72 15.49 -0.97
C GLU A 110 1.73 13.99 -0.67
N TRP A 111 2.61 13.62 0.24
CA TRP A 111 2.65 12.29 0.85
C TRP A 111 2.15 12.38 2.28
N LEU A 112 1.15 11.57 2.59
CA LEU A 112 0.44 11.60 3.86
C LEU A 112 0.65 10.29 4.62
N GLN A 113 0.68 10.41 5.95
CA GLN A 113 0.51 9.28 6.86
C GLN A 113 -0.87 9.40 7.49
N CYS A 114 -1.75 8.46 7.17
CA CYS A 114 -3.13 8.41 7.64
C CYS A 114 -3.31 7.34 8.72
N GLN A 115 -4.20 7.60 9.66
CA GLN A 115 -4.51 6.68 10.75
C GLN A 115 -5.16 5.38 10.24
N TYR A 116 -6.08 5.49 9.30
CA TYR A 116 -6.84 4.38 8.72
C TYR A 116 -6.64 4.31 7.20
N PRO A 117 -7.06 3.24 6.51
CA PRO A 117 -7.05 3.16 5.05
C PRO A 117 -8.12 4.06 4.40
N ASP A 118 -8.16 5.32 4.84
CA ASP A 118 -9.15 6.30 4.46
C ASP A 118 -8.54 7.70 4.48
N LEU A 119 -8.67 8.40 3.36
CA LEU A 119 -8.26 9.78 3.16
C LEU A 119 -9.11 10.79 3.95
N GLY A 120 -10.29 10.40 4.44
CA GLY A 120 -11.11 11.15 5.40
C GLY A 120 -10.69 10.98 6.86
N SER A 121 -9.77 10.05 7.15
CA SER A 121 -9.24 9.87 8.50
C SER A 121 -8.22 10.95 8.89
N LYS A 122 -7.66 10.85 10.10
CA LYS A 122 -6.57 11.72 10.53
C LYS A 122 -5.33 11.45 9.69
N CYS A 123 -4.99 12.38 8.81
CA CYS A 123 -3.81 12.33 7.95
C CYS A 123 -2.88 13.51 8.24
N VAL A 124 -1.57 13.26 8.25
CA VAL A 124 -0.54 14.30 8.38
C VAL A 124 0.39 14.28 7.18
N ASN A 125 0.89 15.46 6.79
CA ASN A 125 1.88 15.54 5.73
C ASN A 125 3.24 15.04 6.25
N MET A 126 3.76 13.99 5.61
CA MET A 126 4.96 13.27 6.04
C MET A 126 6.23 14.16 6.00
N PHE A 127 6.24 15.15 5.13
CA PHE A 127 7.37 16.06 4.92
C PHE A 127 7.15 17.45 5.55
N ALA A 128 6.07 17.64 6.29
CA ALA A 128 5.88 18.86 7.07
C ALA A 128 6.91 18.95 8.21
N ARG A 129 7.09 20.15 8.75
CA ARG A 129 7.95 20.36 9.92
C ARG A 129 7.25 19.82 11.18
N PRO A 130 7.98 19.19 12.12
CA PRO A 130 7.42 18.85 13.43
C PRO A 130 6.84 20.08 14.15
N PRO A 131 5.70 19.93 14.85
CA PRO A 131 4.99 18.67 15.12
C PRO A 131 3.96 18.29 14.05
N ALA A 132 3.81 19.05 12.96
CA ALA A 132 2.74 18.87 11.99
C ALA A 132 2.84 17.57 11.16
N ASN A 133 4.00 16.90 11.17
CA ASN A 133 4.23 15.59 10.56
C ASN A 133 4.10 14.41 11.55
N MET A 134 3.61 14.64 12.77
CA MET A 134 3.46 13.60 13.78
C MET A 134 2.20 12.77 13.49
N PRO A 135 2.31 11.47 13.16
CA PRO A 135 1.18 10.67 12.73
C PRO A 135 0.35 10.16 13.91
N PHE A 136 -0.84 9.66 13.62
CA PHE A 136 -1.75 9.03 14.57
C PHE A 136 -1.94 7.57 14.19
N ASP A 137 -1.20 6.65 14.80
CA ASP A 137 -1.36 5.23 14.50
C ASP A 137 -2.65 4.65 15.08
N ALA A 138 -3.06 3.49 14.56
CA ALA A 138 -4.18 2.74 15.10
C ALA A 138 -3.91 1.24 15.04
N VAL A 139 -4.35 0.51 16.06
CA VAL A 139 -4.38 -0.95 16.05
C VAL A 139 -5.53 -1.41 15.17
N GLN A 140 -5.20 -2.18 14.12
CA GLN A 140 -6.12 -2.62 13.08
C GLN A 140 -6.01 -4.12 12.86
#